data_AF-A0A3N5BE72-F1
#
_entry.id   AF-A0A3N5BE72-F1
#
_cell.length_a   1.000
_cell.length_b   1.000
_cell.length_c   1.000
_cell.angle_alpha   90.00
_cell.angle_beta   90.00
_cell.angle_gamma   90.00
#
_symmetry.space_group_name_H-M   'P 1'
#
loop_
_entity.id
_entity.type
_entity.pdbx_description
1 polymer ?
#
loop_
_entity_poly.entity_id
_entity_poly.type
_entity_poly.pdbx_seq_one_letter_code
_entity_poly.pdbx_strand_id
1 'polypeptide(L)'
;MDSPRKPRAKTGPAFWPFGARAAVLLAPLLLVVLVVVWAAARTVLGLASVPAGWVLLGIVGLSLLPVLLLVLSGAAAGGGTVGLGAAKTALGAAAAARRGLVVPRNVAPQAAVSPADAGGAGAVASLRSLRGAEVVVVDLEDGHAWWQHRLLLLCAAAARLGRPPVVVFTAQRQGRPGQFIGWARPSDLLERLQEADPALRKAYLEASGQAAGVRLAEASGPAPSARLMKELGLEGMRGLTHPPPRDALNPFLEEQLLARAVSGFDALPHELDVPQLEQLFTPVLHTTALEHSADDAAWLRAALRDEGEYIAFTDSGRYTGIVPGAAVPRAALLALLPPDAGA
;
A
#
# COMPACT_ATOMS: atom_id res chain seq x y z
N MET A 1 38.47 17.11 43.29
CA MET A 1 37.53 16.40 42.41
C MET A 1 36.76 17.44 41.62
N ASP A 2 37.28 17.82 40.46
CA ASP A 2 36.64 18.82 39.60
C ASP A 2 35.54 18.15 38.78
N SER A 3 34.29 18.57 39.00
CA SER A 3 33.19 18.17 38.13
C SER A 3 33.43 18.74 36.73
N PRO A 4 33.40 17.93 35.66
CA PRO A 4 33.54 18.42 34.31
C PRO A 4 32.40 19.41 34.01
N ARG A 5 32.74 20.68 33.79
CA ARG A 5 31.78 21.70 33.36
C ARG A 5 31.18 21.28 32.03
N LYS A 6 29.88 20.96 32.04
CA LYS A 6 29.09 20.70 30.82
C LYS A 6 29.26 21.90 29.88
N PRO A 7 29.77 21.72 28.66
CA PRO A 7 29.93 22.83 27.73
C PRO A 7 28.54 23.47 27.47
N ARG A 8 28.42 24.77 27.73
CA ARG A 8 27.23 25.55 27.35
C ARG A 8 27.15 25.54 25.81
N ALA A 9 26.17 24.82 25.26
CA ALA A 9 25.86 24.91 23.84
C ALA A 9 25.57 26.38 23.49
N LYS A 10 26.31 26.94 22.52
CA LYS A 10 26.03 28.28 21.99
C LYS A 10 24.68 28.22 21.27
N THR A 11 23.66 28.80 21.87
CA THR A 11 22.36 29.02 21.22
C THR A 11 22.56 30.03 20.10
N GLY A 12 22.53 29.57 18.84
CA GLY A 12 22.44 30.46 17.69
C GLY A 12 21.15 31.30 17.74
N PRO A 13 21.07 32.39 16.96
CA PRO A 13 19.86 33.21 16.89
C PRO A 13 18.68 32.38 16.38
N ALA A 14 17.65 32.21 17.23
CA ALA A 14 16.40 31.58 16.84
C ALA A 14 15.48 32.63 16.20
N PHE A 15 15.00 32.41 14.97
CA PHE A 15 14.01 33.29 14.34
C PHE A 15 12.63 33.18 15.02
N TRP A 16 12.38 32.07 15.69
CA TRP A 16 11.18 31.82 16.48
C TRP A 16 11.57 31.53 17.94
N PRO A 17 11.27 32.44 18.89
CA PRO A 17 11.70 32.29 20.28
C PRO A 17 10.82 31.33 21.08
N PHE A 18 9.67 30.92 20.55
CA PHE A 18 8.72 30.03 21.23
C PHE A 18 8.94 28.57 20.80
N GLY A 19 8.48 27.60 21.60
CA GLY A 19 8.59 26.18 21.22
C GLY A 19 7.75 25.81 19.98
N ALA A 20 8.01 24.63 19.40
CA ALA A 20 7.27 24.13 18.24
C ALA A 20 5.76 23.99 18.50
N ARG A 21 5.38 23.54 19.71
CA ARG A 21 3.98 23.48 20.15
C ARG A 21 3.29 24.84 20.08
N ALA A 22 4.00 25.91 20.48
CA ALA A 22 3.47 27.26 20.42
C ALA A 22 3.27 27.70 18.96
N ALA A 23 4.20 27.40 18.04
CA ALA A 23 4.04 27.74 16.63
C ALA A 23 2.79 27.08 16.00
N VAL A 24 2.60 25.78 16.26
CA VAL A 24 1.47 25.00 15.73
C VAL A 24 0.13 25.46 16.31
N LEU A 25 0.08 25.79 17.61
CA LEU A 25 -1.13 26.31 18.24
C LEU A 25 -1.44 27.75 17.83
N LEU A 26 -0.41 28.56 17.59
CA LEU A 26 -0.57 29.98 17.28
C LEU A 26 -1.01 30.20 15.83
N ALA A 27 -0.69 29.30 14.90
CA ALA A 27 -1.14 29.39 13.51
C ALA A 27 -2.69 29.42 13.34
N PRO A 28 -3.47 28.44 13.85
CA PRO A 28 -4.93 28.49 13.74
C PRO A 28 -5.54 29.62 14.58
N LEU A 29 -4.93 29.96 15.72
CA LEU A 29 -5.37 31.11 16.52
C LEU A 29 -5.23 32.42 15.73
N LEU A 30 -4.08 32.63 15.09
CA LEU A 30 -3.80 33.82 14.29
C LEU A 30 -4.71 33.87 13.05
N LEU A 31 -5.00 32.71 12.43
CA LEU A 31 -5.99 32.62 11.36
C LEU A 31 -7.37 33.11 11.81
N VAL A 32 -7.89 32.60 12.93
CA VAL A 32 -9.19 33.00 13.48
C VAL A 32 -9.22 34.49 13.79
N VAL A 33 -8.19 35.00 14.46
CA VAL A 33 -8.08 36.43 14.80
C VAL A 33 -8.08 37.30 13.53
N LEU A 34 -7.28 36.93 12.52
CA LEU A 34 -7.21 37.68 11.26
C LEU A 34 -8.53 37.65 10.48
N VAL A 35 -9.22 36.51 10.45
CA VAL A 35 -10.54 36.40 9.81
C VAL A 35 -11.58 37.27 10.52
N VAL A 36 -11.60 37.27 11.85
CA VAL A 36 -12.51 38.11 12.66
C VAL A 36 -12.21 39.59 12.43
N VAL A 37 -10.94 39.99 12.45
CA VAL A 37 -10.51 41.37 12.19
C VAL A 37 -10.93 41.81 10.79
N TRP A 38 -10.74 40.95 9.78
CA TRP A 38 -11.14 41.25 8.41
C TRP A 38 -12.66 41.36 8.26
N ALA A 39 -13.43 40.46 8.87
CA ALA A 39 -14.89 40.52 8.87
C ALA A 39 -15.40 41.82 9.51
N ALA A 40 -14.83 42.19 10.67
CA ALA A 40 -15.15 43.45 11.34
C ALA A 40 -14.79 44.66 10.47
N ALA A 41 -13.59 44.70 9.90
CA ALA A 41 -13.14 45.77 9.01
C ALA A 41 -14.05 45.92 7.78
N ARG A 42 -14.50 44.80 7.21
CA ARG A 42 -15.42 44.79 6.07
C ARG A 42 -16.76 45.44 6.39
N THR A 43 -17.29 45.21 7.59
CA THR A 43 -18.55 45.83 8.05
C THR A 43 -18.40 47.32 8.34
N VAL A 44 -17.33 47.73 9.04
CA VAL A 44 -17.12 49.11 9.47
C VAL A 44 -16.73 50.02 8.31
N LEU A 45 -15.94 49.53 7.35
CA LEU A 45 -15.40 50.31 6.24
C LEU A 45 -16.25 50.22 4.95
N GLY A 46 -17.37 49.47 4.98
CA GLY A 46 -18.24 49.32 3.80
C GLY A 46 -17.60 48.56 2.64
N LEU A 47 -16.61 47.70 2.88
CA LEU A 47 -15.85 46.97 1.85
C LEU A 47 -16.60 45.73 1.30
N ALA A 48 -17.94 45.77 1.31
CA ALA A 48 -18.77 44.64 0.91
C ALA A 48 -18.59 44.25 -0.57
N SER A 49 -18.18 45.19 -1.43
CA SER A 49 -17.98 44.98 -2.87
C SER A 49 -16.62 44.38 -3.23
N VAL A 50 -15.65 44.34 -2.31
CA VAL A 50 -14.30 43.83 -2.62
C VAL A 50 -14.30 42.30 -2.62
N PRO A 51 -13.77 41.64 -3.67
CA PRO A 51 -13.67 40.19 -3.74
C PRO A 51 -12.74 39.66 -2.63
N ALA A 52 -13.26 38.77 -1.80
CA ALA A 52 -12.59 38.27 -0.60
C ALA A 52 -11.39 37.35 -0.88
N GLY A 53 -11.30 36.78 -2.10
CA GLY A 53 -10.35 35.70 -2.41
C GLY A 53 -8.90 36.05 -2.09
N TRP A 54 -8.40 37.20 -2.56
CA TRP A 54 -7.01 37.61 -2.34
C TRP A 54 -6.70 37.94 -0.87
N VAL A 55 -7.66 38.52 -0.15
CA VAL A 55 -7.46 38.87 1.26
C VAL A 55 -7.45 37.61 2.12
N LEU A 56 -8.34 36.65 1.85
CA LEU A 56 -8.34 35.34 2.52
C LEU A 56 -7.03 34.58 2.25
N LEU A 57 -6.52 34.61 1.03
CA LEU A 57 -5.21 34.03 0.70
C LEU A 57 -4.08 34.68 1.52
N GLY A 58 -4.09 36.01 1.63
CA GLY A 58 -3.14 36.76 2.46
C GLY A 58 -3.24 36.42 3.94
N ILE A 59 -4.46 36.28 4.47
CA ILE A 59 -4.72 35.86 5.86
C ILE A 59 -4.17 34.46 6.12
N VAL A 60 -4.43 33.51 5.22
CA VAL A 60 -3.86 32.15 5.31
C VAL A 60 -2.33 32.21 5.30
N GLY A 61 -1.74 32.95 4.36
CA GLY A 61 -0.29 33.13 4.29
C GLY A 61 0.31 33.72 5.58
N LEU A 62 -0.30 34.76 6.13
CA LEU A 62 0.16 35.40 7.37
C LEU A 62 -0.03 34.48 8.59
N SER A 63 -1.10 33.69 8.63
CA SER A 63 -1.36 32.72 9.71
C SER A 63 -0.33 31.58 9.76
N LEU A 64 0.33 31.28 8.64
CA LEU A 64 1.38 30.28 8.56
C LEU A 64 2.78 30.83 8.94
N LEU A 65 2.92 32.14 9.16
CA LEU A 65 4.19 32.79 9.51
C LEU A 65 4.89 32.15 10.73
N PRO A 66 4.20 31.81 11.85
CA PRO A 66 4.83 31.14 12.98
C PRO A 66 5.50 29.81 12.61
N VAL A 67 4.83 29.02 11.76
CA VAL A 67 5.33 27.74 11.27
C VAL A 67 6.51 27.96 10.33
N LEU A 68 6.43 28.95 9.43
CA LEU A 68 7.53 29.31 8.54
C LEU A 68 8.79 29.72 9.33
N LEU A 69 8.65 30.56 10.36
CA LEU A 69 9.75 31.00 11.21
C LEU A 69 10.36 29.85 12.02
N LEU A 70 9.55 28.89 12.46
CA LEU A 70 10.02 27.67 13.11
C LEU A 70 10.88 26.84 12.14
N VAL A 71 10.41 26.63 10.91
CA VAL A 71 11.14 25.88 9.88
C VAL A 71 12.47 26.57 9.54
N LEU A 72 12.46 27.90 9.38
CA LEU A 72 13.68 28.69 9.14
C LEU A 72 14.68 28.60 10.30
N SER A 73 14.20 28.59 11.55
CA SER A 73 15.05 28.41 12.73
C SER A 73 15.72 27.03 12.73
N GLY A 74 14.97 25.98 12.38
CA GLY A 74 15.51 24.63 12.23
C GLY A 74 16.57 24.55 11.13
N ALA A 75 16.29 25.13 9.97
CA ALA A 75 17.22 25.16 8.84
C ALA A 75 18.53 25.92 9.17
N ALA A 76 18.43 27.04 9.88
CA ALA A 76 19.58 27.84 10.30
C ALA A 76 20.44 27.14 11.36
N ALA A 77 19.80 26.46 12.32
CA ALA A 77 20.50 25.73 13.37
C ALA A 77 21.22 24.47 12.84
N GLY A 78 20.66 23.81 11.83
CA GLY A 78 21.26 22.64 11.17
C GLY A 78 22.41 22.96 10.21
N GLY A 79 22.83 24.22 10.07
CA GLY A 79 23.85 24.60 9.09
C GLY A 79 23.37 24.48 7.63
N GLY A 80 22.06 24.56 7.40
CA GLY A 80 21.45 24.45 6.07
C GLY A 80 21.07 23.04 5.65
N THR A 81 21.50 21.99 6.36
CA THR A 81 21.00 20.63 6.15
C THR A 81 19.82 20.37 7.09
N VAL A 82 18.62 20.51 6.52
CA VAL A 82 17.38 20.10 7.20
C VAL A 82 17.50 18.62 7.57
N GLY A 83 17.16 18.25 8.81
CA GLY A 83 17.37 16.92 9.41
C GLY A 83 16.57 15.76 8.79
N LEU A 84 16.58 15.64 7.46
CA LEU A 84 15.87 14.61 6.69
C LEU A 84 16.42 13.22 6.94
N GLY A 85 17.69 13.08 7.35
CA GLY A 85 18.26 11.80 7.77
C GLY A 85 17.45 11.08 8.85
N ALA A 86 16.91 11.81 9.84
CA ALA A 86 16.05 11.22 10.88
C ALA A 86 14.69 10.76 10.31
N ALA A 87 14.10 11.55 9.40
CA ALA A 87 12.86 11.18 8.71
C ALA A 87 13.04 9.91 7.87
N LYS A 88 14.13 9.89 7.09
CA LYS A 88 14.49 8.82 6.18
C LYS A 88 14.79 7.51 6.91
N THR A 89 15.49 7.58 8.05
CA THR A 89 15.73 6.41 8.91
C THR A 89 14.44 5.91 9.55
N ALA A 90 13.59 6.80 10.08
CA ALA A 90 12.31 6.42 10.66
C ALA A 90 11.34 5.80 9.62
N LEU A 91 11.25 6.40 8.45
CA LEU A 91 10.44 5.87 7.33
C LEU A 91 11.01 4.58 6.78
N GLY A 92 12.34 4.48 6.61
CA GLY A 92 12.99 3.24 6.21
C GLY A 92 12.73 2.11 7.20
N ALA A 93 12.78 2.39 8.51
CA ALA A 93 12.44 1.42 9.54
C ALA A 93 10.95 1.03 9.50
N ALA A 94 10.04 2.00 9.32
CA ALA A 94 8.61 1.74 9.17
C ALA A 94 8.29 0.91 7.90
N ALA A 95 8.98 1.19 6.80
CA ALA A 95 8.90 0.42 5.56
C ALA A 95 9.42 -1.01 5.78
N ALA A 96 10.57 -1.16 6.44
CA ALA A 96 11.16 -2.46 6.74
C ALA A 96 10.27 -3.32 7.65
N ALA A 97 9.56 -2.71 8.61
CA ALA A 97 8.56 -3.38 9.43
C ALA A 97 7.35 -3.88 8.59
N ARG A 98 7.15 -3.31 7.40
CA ARG A 98 6.12 -3.68 6.42
C ARG A 98 6.71 -4.38 5.19
N ARG A 99 7.75 -5.20 5.37
CA ARG A 99 8.35 -6.02 4.30
C ARG A 99 7.38 -6.96 3.57
N GLY A 100 6.16 -7.11 4.09
CA GLY A 100 5.12 -7.91 3.49
C GLY A 100 5.33 -9.40 3.66
N LEU A 101 4.28 -10.15 3.33
CA LEU A 101 4.34 -11.59 3.23
C LEU A 101 4.90 -11.92 1.83
N VAL A 102 6.08 -12.51 1.78
CA VAL A 102 6.61 -13.07 0.53
C VAL A 102 5.81 -14.33 0.23
N VAL A 103 5.09 -14.31 -0.88
CA VAL A 103 4.27 -15.46 -1.29
C VAL A 103 5.20 -16.47 -1.97
N PRO A 104 5.22 -17.74 -1.52
CA PRO A 104 6.05 -18.75 -2.14
C PRO A 104 5.68 -18.93 -3.61
N ARG A 105 6.66 -19.36 -4.41
CA ARG A 105 6.53 -19.58 -5.86
C ARG A 105 5.21 -20.29 -6.18
N ASN A 106 4.47 -19.73 -7.14
CA ASN A 106 3.26 -20.33 -7.67
C ASN A 106 2.20 -20.73 -6.61
N VAL A 107 2.17 -20.13 -5.42
CA VAL A 107 1.14 -20.30 -4.37
C VAL A 107 0.89 -21.77 -3.92
N ALA A 108 1.74 -22.72 -4.33
CA ALA A 108 1.55 -24.15 -4.11
C ALA A 108 2.55 -24.71 -3.08
N PRO A 109 2.14 -25.71 -2.27
CA PRO A 109 3.06 -26.40 -1.39
C PRO A 109 4.11 -27.16 -2.21
N GLN A 110 5.39 -26.88 -1.95
CA GLN A 110 6.55 -27.47 -2.62
C GLN A 110 6.78 -28.98 -2.34
N ALA A 111 5.76 -29.73 -1.91
CA ALA A 111 5.95 -31.12 -1.49
C ALA A 111 5.02 -32.08 -2.25
N ALA A 112 5.62 -32.95 -3.05
CA ALA A 112 5.33 -34.38 -3.35
C ALA A 112 3.90 -34.95 -3.27
N VAL A 113 2.84 -34.14 -3.29
CA VAL A 113 1.44 -34.58 -3.30
C VAL A 113 0.93 -34.49 -4.73
N SER A 114 0.28 -35.56 -5.18
CA SER A 114 -0.22 -35.72 -6.54
C SER A 114 -1.01 -34.47 -7.01
N PRO A 115 -0.71 -33.91 -8.20
CA PRO A 115 -1.30 -32.67 -8.71
C PRO A 115 -2.83 -32.63 -8.70
N ALA A 116 -3.47 -33.80 -8.83
CA ALA A 116 -4.92 -33.95 -8.91
C ALA A 116 -5.65 -33.69 -7.57
N ASP A 117 -5.03 -33.96 -6.42
CA ASP A 117 -5.65 -33.77 -5.10
C ASP A 117 -5.06 -32.56 -4.33
N ALA A 118 -3.86 -32.11 -4.70
CA ALA A 118 -3.12 -31.06 -3.97
C ALA A 118 -3.43 -29.62 -4.42
N GLY A 119 -3.85 -29.43 -5.68
CA GLY A 119 -3.86 -28.10 -6.31
C GLY A 119 -4.76 -27.08 -5.63
N GLY A 120 -6.00 -27.47 -5.30
CA GLY A 120 -6.96 -26.55 -4.68
C GLY A 120 -6.72 -26.29 -3.19
N ALA A 121 -6.40 -27.33 -2.42
CA ALA A 121 -6.25 -27.21 -0.97
C ALA A 121 -4.99 -26.41 -0.56
N GLY A 122 -3.88 -26.62 -1.29
CA GLY A 122 -2.62 -25.91 -1.05
C GLY A 122 -2.71 -24.43 -1.39
N ALA A 123 -3.31 -24.10 -2.53
CA ALA A 123 -3.52 -22.71 -2.93
C ALA A 123 -4.37 -21.95 -1.89
N VAL A 124 -5.48 -22.55 -1.45
CA VAL A 124 -6.36 -21.94 -0.44
C VAL A 124 -5.66 -21.78 0.91
N ALA A 125 -4.79 -22.71 1.30
CA ALA A 125 -4.00 -22.59 2.52
C ALA A 125 -3.05 -21.38 2.46
N SER A 126 -2.39 -21.16 1.33
CA SER A 126 -1.58 -19.96 1.07
C SER A 126 -2.44 -18.69 1.02
N LEU A 127 -3.68 -18.75 0.52
CA LEU A 127 -4.58 -17.59 0.52
C LEU A 127 -5.07 -17.22 1.93
N ARG A 128 -5.15 -18.18 2.87
CA ARG A 128 -5.54 -17.89 4.25
C ARG A 128 -4.53 -16.99 4.97
N SER A 129 -3.23 -17.14 4.69
CA SER A 129 -2.20 -16.28 5.28
C SER A 129 -2.29 -14.82 4.79
N LEU A 130 -2.95 -14.58 3.64
CA LEU A 130 -3.14 -13.23 3.10
C LEU A 130 -4.09 -12.35 3.91
N ARG A 131 -5.03 -12.95 4.67
CA ARG A 131 -6.03 -12.16 5.42
C ARG A 131 -5.42 -11.17 6.41
N GLY A 132 -4.26 -11.52 6.97
CA GLY A 132 -3.51 -10.65 7.89
C GLY A 132 -2.42 -9.82 7.23
N ALA A 133 -2.12 -10.05 5.95
CA ALA A 133 -1.03 -9.38 5.27
C ALA A 133 -1.42 -7.95 4.87
N GLU A 134 -0.55 -6.99 5.18
CA GLU A 134 -0.69 -5.61 4.68
C GLU A 134 -0.12 -5.45 3.26
N VAL A 135 0.84 -6.30 2.91
CA VAL A 135 1.58 -6.26 1.66
C VAL A 135 1.88 -7.69 1.26
N VAL A 136 1.67 -8.02 -0.03
CA VAL A 136 2.16 -9.27 -0.61
C VAL A 136 3.29 -8.96 -1.56
N VAL A 137 4.38 -9.72 -1.44
CA VAL A 137 5.52 -9.65 -2.35
C VAL A 137 5.49 -10.87 -3.27
N VAL A 138 5.43 -10.61 -4.56
CA VAL A 138 5.51 -11.57 -5.66
C VAL A 138 6.91 -11.47 -6.24
N ASP A 139 7.76 -12.43 -5.89
CA ASP A 139 9.13 -12.51 -6.42
C ASP A 139 9.14 -13.36 -7.70
N LEU A 140 9.35 -12.70 -8.84
CA LEU A 140 9.42 -13.31 -10.17
C LEU A 140 10.74 -14.05 -10.39
N GLU A 141 11.74 -13.83 -9.53
CA GLU A 141 13.08 -14.40 -9.67
C GLU A 141 13.66 -14.16 -11.07
N ASP A 142 13.98 -15.21 -11.82
CA ASP A 142 14.49 -15.16 -13.20
C ASP A 142 13.40 -15.13 -14.29
N GLY A 143 12.12 -15.09 -13.89
CA GLY A 143 10.95 -15.05 -14.77
C GLY A 143 10.14 -16.36 -14.78
N HIS A 144 10.64 -17.43 -14.17
CA HIS A 144 9.97 -18.74 -14.17
C HIS A 144 9.21 -19.04 -12.86
N ALA A 145 9.29 -18.16 -11.87
CA ALA A 145 8.74 -18.40 -10.53
C ALA A 145 7.21 -18.24 -10.43
N TRP A 146 6.59 -17.55 -11.38
CA TRP A 146 5.17 -17.18 -11.36
C TRP A 146 4.46 -17.41 -12.68
N TRP A 147 3.22 -17.89 -12.58
CA TRP A 147 2.31 -18.08 -13.72
C TRP A 147 1.12 -17.11 -13.65
N GLN A 148 0.67 -16.62 -14.80
CA GLN A 148 -0.40 -15.63 -14.88
C GLN A 148 -1.71 -16.08 -14.20
N HIS A 149 -2.13 -17.33 -14.41
CA HIS A 149 -3.38 -17.85 -13.84
C HIS A 149 -3.31 -18.00 -12.30
N ARG A 150 -2.10 -18.17 -11.74
CA ARG A 150 -1.91 -18.19 -10.27
C ARG A 150 -1.87 -16.78 -9.70
N LEU A 151 -1.32 -15.83 -10.44
CA LEU A 151 -1.47 -14.41 -10.10
C LEU A 151 -2.94 -13.98 -10.16
N LEU A 152 -3.72 -14.45 -11.14
CA LEU A 152 -5.17 -14.22 -11.20
C LEU A 152 -5.87 -14.70 -9.93
N LEU A 153 -5.58 -15.93 -9.48
CA LEU A 153 -6.14 -16.49 -8.25
C LEU A 153 -5.79 -15.65 -7.02
N LEU A 154 -4.52 -15.22 -6.91
CA LEU A 154 -4.05 -14.34 -5.84
C LEU A 154 -4.79 -12.99 -5.84
N CYS A 155 -4.87 -12.34 -7.01
CA CYS A 155 -5.51 -11.04 -7.16
C CYS A 155 -7.02 -11.09 -6.94
N ALA A 156 -7.69 -12.14 -7.43
CA ALA A 156 -9.12 -12.40 -7.17
C ALA A 156 -9.41 -12.51 -5.67
N ALA A 157 -8.61 -13.31 -4.96
CA ALA A 157 -8.74 -13.48 -3.52
C ALA A 157 -8.51 -12.15 -2.77
N ALA A 158 -7.42 -11.46 -3.09
CA ALA A 158 -7.05 -10.22 -2.42
C ALA A 158 -8.07 -9.09 -2.67
N ALA A 159 -8.56 -8.95 -3.90
CA ALA A 159 -9.59 -7.97 -4.26
C ALA A 159 -10.91 -8.24 -3.53
N ARG A 160 -11.38 -9.49 -3.50
CA ARG A 160 -12.63 -9.86 -2.82
C ARG A 160 -12.55 -9.69 -1.30
N LEU A 161 -11.42 -10.04 -0.70
CA LEU A 161 -11.19 -9.90 0.74
C LEU A 161 -10.84 -8.46 1.15
N GLY A 162 -10.52 -7.59 0.19
CA GLY A 162 -10.00 -6.25 0.42
C GLY A 162 -8.60 -6.24 1.07
N ARG A 163 -7.91 -7.39 1.11
CA ARG A 163 -6.57 -7.54 1.72
C ARG A 163 -5.74 -8.65 1.03
N PRO A 164 -4.43 -8.44 0.86
CA PRO A 164 -3.71 -7.17 1.09
C PRO A 164 -4.16 -6.07 0.11
N PRO A 165 -4.03 -4.79 0.47
CA PRO A 165 -4.34 -3.68 -0.44
C PRO A 165 -3.32 -3.49 -1.57
N VAL A 166 -2.10 -4.03 -1.42
CA VAL A 166 -1.01 -3.84 -2.38
C VAL A 166 -0.25 -5.13 -2.65
N VAL A 167 0.08 -5.33 -3.93
CA VAL A 167 0.98 -6.38 -4.42
C VAL A 167 2.24 -5.70 -4.93
N VAL A 168 3.39 -6.13 -4.44
CA VAL A 168 4.72 -5.68 -4.84
C VAL A 168 5.36 -6.76 -5.69
N PHE A 169 5.92 -6.38 -6.83
CA PHE A 169 6.69 -7.26 -7.69
C PHE A 169 8.19 -7.01 -7.51
N THR A 170 8.91 -8.09 -7.26
CA THR A 170 10.37 -8.12 -7.29
C THR A 170 10.86 -9.12 -8.32
N ALA A 171 12.08 -8.94 -8.82
CA ALA A 171 12.71 -9.91 -9.71
C ALA A 171 14.23 -9.87 -9.58
N GLN A 172 14.90 -10.79 -10.27
CA GLN A 172 16.33 -10.73 -10.50
C GLN A 172 16.64 -9.81 -11.70
N ARG A 173 17.43 -8.76 -11.46
CA ARG A 173 17.87 -7.84 -12.53
C ARG A 173 19.39 -7.76 -12.54
N GLN A 174 20.02 -8.01 -13.69
CA GLN A 174 21.48 -8.01 -13.84
C GLN A 174 22.18 -8.92 -12.80
N GLY A 175 21.62 -10.11 -12.55
CA GLY A 175 22.14 -11.06 -11.59
C GLY A 175 21.85 -10.74 -10.12
N ARG A 176 21.26 -9.58 -9.79
CA ARG A 176 20.94 -9.19 -8.42
C ARG A 176 19.48 -9.58 -8.08
N PRO A 177 19.23 -10.40 -7.04
CA PRO A 177 17.87 -10.82 -6.68
C PRO A 177 17.11 -9.71 -5.92
N GLY A 178 15.77 -9.85 -5.88
CA GLY A 178 14.89 -9.01 -5.08
C GLY A 178 14.87 -7.53 -5.49
N GLN A 179 15.17 -7.24 -6.75
CA GLN A 179 15.10 -5.89 -7.29
C GLN A 179 13.65 -5.48 -7.45
N PHE A 180 13.32 -4.28 -6.98
CA PHE A 180 11.97 -3.74 -7.09
C PHE A 180 11.62 -3.48 -8.57
N ILE A 181 10.48 -4.00 -9.01
CA ILE A 181 9.97 -3.78 -10.36
C ILE A 181 8.81 -2.80 -10.34
N GLY A 182 7.85 -3.00 -9.45
CA GLY A 182 6.71 -2.11 -9.27
C GLY A 182 5.73 -2.61 -8.23
N TRP A 183 4.71 -1.82 -7.94
CA TRP A 183 3.57 -2.24 -7.12
C TRP A 183 2.25 -1.86 -7.79
N ALA A 184 1.18 -2.58 -7.45
CA ALA A 184 -0.18 -2.28 -7.93
C ALA A 184 -1.23 -2.79 -6.94
N ARG A 185 -2.47 -2.31 -7.09
CA ARG A 185 -3.61 -2.84 -6.34
C ARG A 185 -4.07 -4.18 -6.93
N PRO A 186 -4.49 -5.16 -6.10
CA PRO A 186 -4.98 -6.43 -6.61
C PRO A 186 -6.18 -6.32 -7.56
N SER A 187 -7.07 -5.35 -7.34
CA SER A 187 -8.23 -5.09 -8.21
C SER A 187 -7.80 -4.73 -9.63
N ASP A 188 -6.81 -3.86 -9.74
CA ASP A 188 -6.36 -3.29 -11.00
C ASP A 188 -5.58 -4.37 -11.79
N LEU A 189 -4.77 -5.17 -11.07
CA LEU A 189 -4.12 -6.35 -11.64
C LEU A 189 -5.12 -7.40 -12.14
N LEU A 190 -6.18 -7.66 -11.37
CA LEU A 190 -7.23 -8.61 -11.73
C LEU A 190 -7.98 -8.19 -13.00
N GLU A 191 -8.27 -6.89 -13.14
CA GLU A 191 -8.89 -6.34 -14.36
C GLU A 191 -7.97 -6.55 -15.57
N ARG A 192 -6.70 -6.14 -15.45
CA ARG A 192 -5.70 -6.27 -16.52
C ARG A 192 -5.47 -7.71 -16.97
N LEU A 193 -5.46 -8.68 -16.04
CA LEU A 193 -5.34 -10.10 -16.36
C LEU A 193 -6.55 -10.63 -17.15
N GLN A 194 -7.77 -10.22 -16.78
CA GLN A 194 -8.99 -10.62 -17.48
C GLN A 194 -9.11 -9.98 -18.87
N GLU A 195 -8.56 -8.79 -19.05
CA GLU A 195 -8.52 -8.12 -20.36
C GLU A 195 -7.49 -8.74 -21.29
N ALA A 196 -6.35 -9.18 -20.74
CA ALA A 196 -5.26 -9.78 -21.52
C ALA A 196 -5.59 -11.19 -22.04
N ASP A 197 -6.31 -12.00 -21.26
CA ASP A 197 -6.68 -13.37 -21.64
C ASP A 197 -8.19 -13.65 -21.42
N PRO A 198 -9.00 -13.76 -22.50
CA PRO A 198 -10.40 -14.12 -22.41
C PRO A 198 -10.68 -15.47 -21.73
N ALA A 199 -9.75 -16.42 -21.79
CA ALA A 199 -9.90 -17.72 -21.14
C ALA A 199 -9.79 -17.58 -19.60
N LEU A 200 -8.86 -16.76 -19.10
CA LEU A 200 -8.77 -16.43 -17.67
C LEU A 200 -10.02 -15.69 -17.19
N ARG A 201 -10.52 -14.74 -17.98
CA ARG A 201 -11.78 -14.05 -17.68
C ARG A 201 -12.95 -15.01 -17.59
N LYS A 202 -13.07 -15.93 -18.56
CA LYS A 202 -14.13 -16.96 -18.55
C LYS A 202 -14.05 -17.81 -17.28
N ALA A 203 -12.87 -18.32 -16.94
CA ALA A 203 -12.67 -19.12 -15.73
C ALA A 203 -13.05 -18.34 -14.45
N TYR A 204 -12.67 -17.06 -14.35
CA TYR A 204 -13.05 -16.19 -13.24
C TYR A 204 -14.56 -16.00 -13.10
N LEU A 205 -15.24 -15.71 -14.22
CA LEU A 205 -16.69 -15.50 -14.24
C LEU A 205 -17.46 -16.78 -13.93
N GLU A 206 -17.03 -17.92 -14.49
CA GLU A 206 -17.63 -19.23 -14.20
C GLU A 206 -17.52 -19.59 -12.73
N ALA A 207 -16.32 -19.46 -12.14
CA ALA A 207 -16.09 -19.71 -10.72
C ALA A 207 -16.93 -18.78 -9.83
N SER A 208 -16.97 -17.48 -10.16
CA SER A 208 -17.76 -16.49 -9.42
C SER A 208 -19.27 -16.77 -9.51
N GLY A 209 -19.76 -17.13 -10.70
CA GLY A 209 -21.16 -17.47 -10.93
C GLY A 209 -21.58 -18.74 -10.19
N GLN A 210 -20.73 -19.77 -10.21
CA GLN A 210 -20.94 -21.01 -9.44
C GLN A 210 -20.98 -20.72 -7.94
N ALA A 211 -20.03 -19.94 -7.42
CA ALA A 211 -19.99 -19.56 -6.00
C ALA A 211 -21.24 -18.78 -5.58
N ALA A 212 -21.69 -17.82 -6.39
CA ALA A 212 -22.90 -17.07 -6.15
C ALA A 212 -24.14 -17.98 -6.14
N GLY A 213 -24.23 -18.91 -7.09
CA GLY A 213 -25.31 -19.92 -7.15
C GLY A 213 -25.37 -20.79 -5.90
N VAL A 214 -24.23 -21.24 -5.40
CA VAL A 214 -24.14 -22.01 -4.14
C VAL A 214 -24.62 -21.16 -2.95
N ARG A 215 -24.12 -19.94 -2.81
CA ARG A 215 -24.51 -19.01 -1.72
C ARG A 215 -26.01 -18.68 -1.73
N LEU A 216 -26.60 -18.51 -2.92
CA LEU A 216 -28.04 -18.24 -3.10
C LEU A 216 -28.90 -19.46 -2.73
N ALA A 217 -28.47 -20.66 -3.17
CA ALA A 217 -29.16 -21.90 -2.85
C ALA A 217 -29.17 -22.18 -1.33
N GLU A 218 -28.06 -21.89 -0.65
CA GLU A 218 -27.93 -22.01 0.80
C GLU A 218 -28.80 -21.01 1.58
N ALA A 219 -28.99 -19.80 1.05
CA ALA A 219 -29.85 -18.79 1.66
C ALA A 219 -31.34 -19.16 1.62
N SER A 220 -31.75 -20.05 0.72
CA SER A 220 -33.16 -20.26 0.32
C SER A 220 -33.89 -21.41 1.03
N GLY A 221 -33.26 -22.13 1.98
CA GLY A 221 -33.91 -23.23 2.71
C GLY A 221 -33.41 -24.62 2.29
N PRO A 222 -34.18 -25.72 2.50
CA PRO A 222 -33.65 -27.07 2.62
C PRO A 222 -32.77 -27.45 1.43
N ALA A 223 -31.55 -27.91 1.77
CA ALA A 223 -30.45 -28.37 0.93
C ALA A 223 -30.70 -28.39 -0.60
N PRO A 224 -29.91 -27.66 -1.43
CA PRO A 224 -29.79 -27.92 -2.85
C PRO A 224 -29.75 -29.42 -3.13
N SER A 225 -30.69 -29.86 -3.97
CA SER A 225 -30.83 -31.27 -4.32
C SER A 225 -29.50 -31.82 -4.85
N ALA A 226 -29.20 -33.09 -4.58
CA ALA A 226 -28.03 -33.79 -5.12
C ALA A 226 -27.92 -33.66 -6.66
N ARG A 227 -29.06 -33.43 -7.33
CA ARG A 227 -29.14 -33.12 -8.76
C ARG A 227 -28.52 -31.77 -9.12
N LEU A 228 -28.77 -30.71 -8.35
CA LEU A 228 -28.15 -29.40 -8.58
C LEU A 228 -26.62 -29.49 -8.38
N MET A 229 -26.18 -30.21 -7.34
CA MET A 229 -24.75 -30.46 -7.09
C MET A 229 -24.09 -31.21 -8.26
N LYS A 230 -24.81 -32.16 -8.87
CA LYS A 230 -24.39 -32.87 -10.08
C LYS A 230 -24.34 -31.96 -11.31
N GLU A 231 -25.37 -31.17 -11.54
CA GLU A 231 -25.45 -30.24 -12.67
C GLU A 231 -24.37 -29.16 -12.61
N LEU A 232 -23.95 -28.75 -11.40
CA LEU A 232 -22.85 -27.81 -11.17
C LEU A 232 -21.45 -28.48 -11.19
N GLY A 233 -21.37 -29.80 -11.42
CA GLY A 233 -20.09 -30.53 -11.42
C GLY A 233 -19.39 -30.57 -10.07
N LEU A 234 -20.14 -30.41 -8.97
CA LEU A 234 -19.65 -30.38 -7.58
C LEU A 234 -19.67 -31.77 -6.93
N GLU A 235 -19.90 -32.84 -7.68
CA GLU A 235 -20.05 -34.22 -7.16
C GLU A 235 -18.84 -34.73 -6.36
N GLY A 236 -17.65 -34.18 -6.60
CA GLY A 236 -16.41 -34.49 -5.88
C GLY A 236 -16.22 -33.70 -4.58
N MET A 237 -16.99 -32.63 -4.35
CA MET A 237 -16.95 -31.84 -3.12
C MET A 237 -17.91 -32.41 -2.07
N ARG A 238 -17.84 -33.73 -1.83
CA ARG A 238 -18.66 -34.41 -0.81
C ARG A 238 -18.40 -33.89 0.62
N GLY A 239 -17.34 -33.11 0.85
CA GLY A 239 -17.14 -32.36 2.10
C GLY A 239 -18.02 -31.11 2.26
N LEU A 240 -18.76 -30.71 1.23
CA LEU A 240 -19.76 -29.63 1.26
C LEU A 240 -21.19 -30.17 1.41
N THR A 241 -21.38 -31.45 1.75
CA THR A 241 -22.72 -32.00 2.00
C THR A 241 -23.36 -31.42 3.26
N HIS A 242 -24.65 -31.17 3.13
CA HIS A 242 -25.54 -30.31 3.93
C HIS A 242 -25.88 -30.72 5.39
N PRO A 243 -26.32 -29.74 6.21
CA PRO A 243 -25.95 -28.32 6.19
C PRO A 243 -24.79 -28.09 7.16
N PRO A 244 -23.68 -27.49 6.72
CA PRO A 244 -22.81 -26.80 7.65
C PRO A 244 -23.63 -25.66 8.30
N PRO A 245 -23.45 -25.33 9.59
CA PRO A 245 -23.96 -24.06 10.13
C PRO A 245 -23.51 -22.90 9.23
N ARG A 246 -24.24 -21.78 9.18
CA ARG A 246 -23.87 -20.59 8.36
C ARG A 246 -22.42 -20.15 8.57
N ASP A 247 -21.89 -20.46 9.74
CA ASP A 247 -20.53 -20.16 10.22
C ASP A 247 -19.45 -21.08 9.61
N ALA A 248 -19.86 -22.18 8.96
CA ALA A 248 -19.01 -23.19 8.34
C ALA A 248 -18.97 -23.09 6.80
N LEU A 249 -19.56 -22.04 6.21
CA LEU A 249 -19.34 -21.74 4.81
C LEU A 249 -17.88 -21.43 4.59
N ASN A 250 -17.28 -22.15 3.64
CA ASN A 250 -15.89 -21.93 3.32
C ASN A 250 -15.72 -20.49 2.83
N PRO A 251 -14.99 -19.62 3.57
CA PRO A 251 -14.82 -18.24 3.16
C PRO A 251 -14.03 -18.09 1.86
N PHE A 252 -13.45 -19.19 1.36
CA PHE A 252 -12.67 -19.28 0.12
C PHE A 252 -13.32 -20.14 -0.96
N LEU A 253 -14.65 -20.24 -0.98
CA LEU A 253 -15.37 -21.03 -2.00
C LEU A 253 -15.07 -20.53 -3.42
N GLU A 254 -15.10 -19.22 -3.64
CA GLU A 254 -14.76 -18.59 -4.93
C GLU A 254 -13.36 -18.99 -5.39
N GLU A 255 -12.37 -18.93 -4.50
CA GLU A 255 -10.99 -19.25 -4.82
C GLU A 255 -10.78 -20.74 -5.04
N GLN A 256 -11.54 -21.60 -4.36
CA GLN A 256 -11.53 -23.05 -4.64
C GLN A 256 -12.07 -23.36 -6.04
N LEU A 257 -13.19 -22.75 -6.39
CA LEU A 257 -13.80 -22.92 -7.71
C LEU A 257 -12.90 -22.33 -8.80
N LEU A 258 -12.29 -21.17 -8.54
CA LEU A 258 -11.35 -20.56 -9.46
C LEU A 258 -10.08 -21.40 -9.63
N ALA A 259 -9.48 -21.88 -8.53
CA ALA A 259 -8.31 -22.76 -8.58
C ALA A 259 -8.58 -24.02 -9.41
N ARG A 260 -9.79 -24.59 -9.30
CA ARG A 260 -10.23 -25.71 -10.13
C ARG A 260 -10.43 -25.29 -11.59
N ALA A 261 -11.06 -24.15 -11.86
CA ALA A 261 -11.30 -23.68 -13.22
C ALA A 261 -9.98 -23.39 -13.95
N VAL A 262 -8.95 -22.94 -13.23
CA VAL A 262 -7.64 -22.65 -13.82
C VAL A 262 -6.64 -23.82 -13.81
N SER A 263 -7.00 -24.97 -13.22
CA SER A 263 -6.08 -26.13 -13.19
C SER A 263 -5.77 -26.69 -14.59
N GLY A 264 -6.65 -26.44 -15.56
CA GLY A 264 -6.42 -26.80 -16.96
C GLY A 264 -5.25 -26.03 -17.62
N PHE A 265 -4.85 -24.89 -17.06
CA PHE A 265 -3.76 -24.07 -17.57
C PHE A 265 -2.38 -24.54 -17.07
N ASP A 266 -2.32 -25.47 -16.11
CA ASP A 266 -1.05 -26.02 -15.60
C ASP A 266 -0.30 -26.84 -16.68
N ALA A 267 -0.97 -27.31 -17.73
CA ALA A 267 -0.35 -28.11 -18.79
C ALA A 267 0.55 -27.28 -19.73
N LEU A 268 0.24 -26.00 -19.90
CA LEU A 268 0.99 -25.03 -20.71
C LEU A 268 0.98 -23.69 -19.96
N PRO A 269 1.79 -23.56 -18.89
CA PRO A 269 1.76 -22.38 -18.06
C PRO A 269 2.29 -21.17 -18.83
N HIS A 270 1.50 -20.10 -18.84
CA HIS A 270 2.00 -18.78 -19.22
C HIS A 270 2.78 -18.23 -18.03
N GLU A 271 4.10 -18.36 -18.10
CA GLU A 271 5.04 -17.75 -17.16
C GLU A 271 4.86 -16.23 -17.16
N LEU A 272 5.38 -15.57 -16.13
CA LEU A 272 5.30 -14.13 -15.96
C LEU A 272 6.71 -13.61 -15.65
N ASP A 273 7.42 -13.24 -16.70
CA ASP A 273 8.70 -12.57 -16.59
C ASP A 273 8.56 -11.04 -16.46
N VAL A 274 9.67 -10.33 -16.30
CA VAL A 274 9.66 -8.86 -16.15
C VAL A 274 9.11 -8.16 -17.41
N PRO A 275 9.57 -8.47 -18.65
CA PRO A 275 9.01 -7.88 -19.86
C PRO A 275 7.49 -8.05 -19.98
N GLN A 276 6.98 -9.24 -19.67
CA GLN A 276 5.56 -9.56 -19.74
C GLN A 276 4.77 -8.89 -18.64
N LEU A 277 5.31 -8.82 -17.41
CA LEU A 277 4.74 -8.03 -16.33
C LEU A 277 4.58 -6.55 -16.75
N GLU A 278 5.65 -5.95 -17.26
CA GLU A 278 5.63 -4.57 -17.75
C GLU A 278 4.60 -4.42 -18.87
N GLN A 279 4.59 -5.30 -19.87
CA GLN A 279 3.62 -5.25 -20.96
C GLN A 279 2.16 -5.34 -20.48
N LEU A 280 1.86 -6.26 -19.56
CA LEU A 280 0.50 -6.48 -19.06
C LEU A 280 0.04 -5.33 -18.17
N PHE A 281 0.93 -4.83 -17.30
CA PHE A 281 0.56 -3.99 -16.17
C PHE A 281 1.06 -2.55 -16.26
N THR A 282 1.78 -2.12 -17.30
CA THR A 282 2.23 -0.72 -17.49
C THR A 282 1.17 0.33 -17.10
N PRO A 283 -0.12 0.21 -17.47
CA PRO A 283 -1.12 1.22 -17.13
C PRO A 283 -1.42 1.36 -15.63
N VAL A 284 -1.14 0.33 -14.83
CA VAL A 284 -1.50 0.24 -13.40
C VAL A 284 -0.30 -0.02 -12.49
N LEU A 285 0.89 -0.22 -13.07
CA LEU A 285 2.12 -0.57 -12.34
C LEU A 285 2.85 0.71 -11.92
N HIS A 286 2.92 0.93 -10.61
CA HIS A 286 3.67 2.01 -10.01
C HIS A 286 5.13 1.60 -9.82
N THR A 287 6.03 2.21 -10.59
CA THR A 287 7.46 1.86 -10.62
C THR A 287 8.33 2.84 -9.82
N THR A 288 7.74 3.88 -9.24
CA THR A 288 8.48 4.85 -8.41
C THR A 288 8.84 4.22 -7.06
N ALA A 289 10.09 4.40 -6.66
CA ALA A 289 10.61 3.98 -5.38
C ALA A 289 11.60 5.01 -4.83
N LEU A 290 11.67 5.08 -3.49
CA LEU A 290 12.62 5.91 -2.77
C LEU A 290 13.86 5.10 -2.40
N GLU A 291 14.97 5.49 -3.00
CA GLU A 291 16.26 4.88 -2.77
C GLU A 291 16.88 5.37 -1.46
N HIS A 292 17.21 4.44 -0.56
CA HIS A 292 17.76 4.75 0.76
C HIS A 292 19.16 5.38 0.68
N SER A 293 19.89 5.19 -0.43
CA SER A 293 21.18 5.86 -0.65
C SER A 293 21.06 7.25 -1.29
N ALA A 294 19.87 7.68 -1.71
CA ALA A 294 19.69 8.98 -2.39
C ALA A 294 19.99 10.18 -1.48
N ASP A 295 20.50 11.25 -2.07
CA ASP A 295 20.63 12.58 -1.44
C ASP A 295 19.29 13.04 -0.82
N ASP A 296 19.33 13.71 0.32
CA ASP A 296 18.15 14.12 1.08
C ASP A 296 17.18 15.02 0.30
N ALA A 297 17.68 15.95 -0.51
CA ALA A 297 16.87 16.83 -1.34
C ALA A 297 16.26 16.08 -2.53
N ALA A 298 17.01 15.16 -3.15
CA ALA A 298 16.48 14.29 -4.20
C ALA A 298 15.40 13.34 -3.66
N TRP A 299 15.66 12.76 -2.48
CA TRP A 299 14.76 11.88 -1.76
C TRP A 299 13.46 12.60 -1.39
N LEU A 300 13.54 13.80 -0.81
CA LEU A 300 12.36 14.59 -0.43
C LEU A 300 11.55 15.01 -1.66
N ARG A 301 12.22 15.39 -2.75
CA ARG A 301 11.53 15.77 -3.99
C ARG A 301 10.78 14.59 -4.59
N ALA A 302 11.39 13.40 -4.62
CA ALA A 302 10.73 12.18 -5.08
C ALA A 302 9.54 11.85 -4.17
N ALA A 303 9.75 11.89 -2.86
CA ALA A 303 8.73 11.64 -1.85
C ALA A 303 7.50 12.56 -1.93
N LEU A 304 7.71 13.84 -2.25
CA LEU A 304 6.62 14.84 -2.33
C LEU A 304 5.96 14.91 -3.70
N ARG A 305 6.61 14.42 -4.76
CA ARG A 305 6.05 14.40 -6.12
C ARG A 305 5.28 13.13 -6.43
N ASP A 306 5.52 12.07 -5.67
CA ASP A 306 4.81 10.81 -5.87
C ASP A 306 3.36 10.96 -5.40
N GLU A 307 2.42 10.89 -6.35
CA GLU A 307 0.98 10.92 -6.10
C GLU A 307 0.42 9.51 -5.83
N GLY A 308 1.28 8.49 -5.82
CA GLY A 308 0.92 7.11 -5.51
C GLY A 308 0.36 6.95 -4.09
N GLU A 309 -0.61 6.05 -3.94
CA GLU A 309 -1.15 5.70 -2.63
C GLU A 309 -0.09 5.06 -1.72
N TYR A 310 0.91 4.43 -2.31
CA TYR A 310 2.02 3.78 -1.63
C TYR A 310 3.35 4.20 -2.24
N ILE A 311 4.40 4.19 -1.40
CA ILE A 311 5.76 4.53 -1.80
C ILE A 311 6.66 3.38 -1.39
N ALA A 312 7.28 2.74 -2.38
CA ALA A 312 8.25 1.67 -2.18
C ALA A 312 9.59 2.23 -1.74
N PHE A 313 10.31 1.49 -0.91
CA PHE A 313 11.66 1.83 -0.44
C PHE A 313 12.64 0.80 -0.99
N THR A 314 13.74 1.29 -1.56
CA THR A 314 14.81 0.43 -2.07
C THR A 314 16.14 0.74 -1.41
N ASP A 315 17.02 -0.26 -1.38
CA ASP A 315 18.44 -0.09 -1.07
C ASP A 315 19.25 -0.68 -2.23
N SER A 316 19.89 0.19 -2.99
CA SER A 316 20.56 -0.11 -4.25
C SER A 316 19.64 -0.85 -5.22
N GLY A 317 18.39 -0.41 -5.32
CA GLY A 317 17.34 -1.03 -6.14
C GLY A 317 16.67 -2.28 -5.55
N ARG A 318 17.23 -2.88 -4.49
CA ARG A 318 16.62 -4.02 -3.79
C ARG A 318 15.41 -3.55 -2.98
N TYR A 319 14.28 -4.21 -3.12
CA TYR A 319 13.08 -3.88 -2.33
C TYR A 319 13.34 -4.09 -0.83
N THR A 320 13.04 -3.07 -0.02
CA THR A 320 13.21 -3.12 1.44
C THR A 320 11.90 -3.01 2.21
N GLY A 321 10.85 -2.47 1.60
CA GLY A 321 9.55 -2.27 2.22
C GLY A 321 8.70 -1.24 1.46
N ILE A 322 7.47 -1.03 1.93
CA ILE A 322 6.53 -0.06 1.34
C ILE A 322 5.72 0.62 2.45
N VAL A 323 5.40 1.89 2.28
CA VAL A 323 4.55 2.65 3.21
C VAL A 323 3.45 3.38 2.45
N PRO A 324 2.32 3.71 3.10
CA PRO A 324 1.33 4.60 2.50
C PRO A 324 1.95 5.96 2.19
N GLY A 325 1.69 6.52 1.01
CA GLY A 325 2.21 7.81 0.56
C GLY A 325 1.91 8.93 1.55
N ALA A 326 0.72 8.92 2.16
CA ALA A 326 0.32 9.87 3.21
C ALA A 326 1.18 9.82 4.48
N ALA A 327 1.89 8.72 4.76
CA ALA A 327 2.80 8.61 5.90
C ALA A 327 4.09 9.41 5.68
N VAL A 328 4.49 9.61 4.43
CA VAL A 328 5.74 10.28 4.07
C VAL A 328 5.76 11.78 4.40
N PRO A 329 4.78 12.62 3.99
CA PRO A 329 4.77 14.03 4.37
C PRO A 329 4.59 14.19 5.88
N ARG A 330 3.84 13.30 6.54
CA ARG A 330 3.69 13.32 8.00
C ARG A 330 5.03 13.06 8.70
N ALA A 331 5.79 12.05 8.27
CA ALA A 331 7.10 11.76 8.85
C ALA A 331 8.12 12.86 8.54
N ALA A 332 8.09 13.43 7.33
CA ALA A 332 8.91 14.59 6.97
C ALA A 332 8.61 15.78 7.88
N LEU A 333 7.32 16.11 8.09
CA LEU A 333 6.90 17.19 9.00
C LEU A 333 7.33 16.91 10.45
N LEU A 334 7.20 15.68 10.93
CA LEU A 334 7.63 15.30 12.29
C LEU A 334 9.15 15.43 12.47
N ALA A 335 9.94 15.15 11.43
CA ALA A 335 11.40 15.32 11.49
C ALA A 335 11.86 16.78 11.44
N LEU A 336 11.01 17.70 10.96
CA LEU A 336 11.25 19.14 11.05
C LEU A 336 11.00 19.68 12.46
N LEU A 337 10.24 18.96 13.28
CA LEU A 337 10.04 19.37 14.66
C LEU A 337 11.34 19.08 15.43
N PRO A 338 11.85 20.05 16.20
CA PRO A 338 13.01 19.79 17.06
C PRO A 338 12.69 18.58 17.94
N PRO A 339 13.61 17.61 18.09
CA PRO A 339 13.41 16.52 19.03
C PRO A 339 13.17 17.16 20.38
N ASP A 340 11.97 17.00 20.94
CA ASP A 340 11.53 17.71 22.15
C ASP A 340 12.67 17.72 23.16
N ALA A 341 13.17 18.92 23.45
CA ALA A 341 14.24 19.18 24.39
C ALA A 341 13.71 18.92 25.81
N GLY A 342 13.60 17.64 26.18
CA GLY A 342 13.22 17.19 27.52
C GLY A 342 11.74 17.39 27.86
N ALA A 343 10.99 16.30 27.82
CA ALA A 343 10.15 15.97 28.96
C ALA A 343 11.05 15.37 30.05
#